data_AF-A0A9X7HAW9-F1
#
_entry.id   AF-A0A9X7HAW9-F1
#
_cell.length_a   1.000
_cell.length_b   1.000
_cell.length_c   1.000
_cell.angle_alpha   90.00
_cell.angle_beta   90.00
_cell.angle_gamma   90.00
#
_symmetry.space_group_name_H-M   'P 1'
#
loop_
_entity.id
_entity.type
_entity.pdbx_description
1 polymer ?
#
loop_
_entity_poly.entity_id
_entity_poly.type
_entity_poly.pdbx_seq_one_letter_code
_entity_poly.pdbx_strand_id
1 'polypeptide(L)'
;MNIQHAVDEFLSYIKIERNLSNNTFISYEYDLHCFVQFLKNHSRSLVLSDISSSIVRRFIQDQVIHNNIKPRTLQRQHFLSKVI
;
A
#
# COMPACT_ATOMS: atom_id res chain seq x y z
N MET A 1 14.39 -7.04 -4.60
CA MET A 1 13.05 -7.65 -4.76
C MET A 1 12.15 -6.68 -5.52
N ASN A 2 11.35 -7.14 -6.48
CA ASN A 2 10.36 -6.30 -7.16
C ASN A 2 9.17 -6.07 -6.23
N ILE A 3 8.60 -4.86 -6.24
CA ILE A 3 7.44 -4.53 -5.40
C ILE A 3 6.23 -5.43 -5.66
N GLN A 4 6.01 -5.88 -6.91
CA GLN A 4 4.87 -6.76 -7.20
C GLN A 4 5.01 -8.10 -6.45
N HIS A 5 6.21 -8.70 -6.46
CA HIS A 5 6.49 -9.90 -5.69
C HIS A 5 6.31 -9.67 -4.18
N ALA A 6 6.72 -8.50 -3.67
CA ALA A 6 6.56 -8.18 -2.25
C ALA A 6 5.09 -8.01 -1.85
N VAL A 7 4.27 -7.43 -2.72
CA VAL A 7 2.82 -7.33 -2.53
C VAL A 7 2.20 -8.71 -2.49
N ASP A 8 2.55 -9.60 -3.43
CA ASP A 8 1.98 -10.94 -3.52
C ASP A 8 2.35 -11.81 -2.29
N GLU A 9 3.60 -11.72 -1.81
CA GLU A 9 4.04 -12.38 -0.57
C GLU A 9 3.30 -11.82 0.65
N PHE A 10 3.16 -10.50 0.75
CA PHE A 10 2.46 -9.87 1.86
C PHE A 10 0.97 -10.24 1.89
N LEU A 11 0.30 -10.24 0.74
CA LEU A 11 -1.10 -10.64 0.62
C LEU A 11 -1.29 -12.11 1.01
N SER A 12 -0.39 -12.99 0.57
CA SER A 12 -0.40 -14.40 0.96
C SER A 12 -0.22 -14.56 2.48
N TYR A 13 0.74 -13.85 3.07
CA TYR A 13 0.98 -13.85 4.52
C TYR A 13 -0.26 -13.40 5.29
N ILE A 14 -0.84 -12.24 4.99
CA ILE A 14 -1.99 -11.73 5.75
C ILE A 14 -3.25 -12.58 5.59
N LYS A 15 -3.40 -13.30 4.47
CA LYS A 15 -4.53 -14.19 4.22
C LYS A 15 -4.40 -15.51 4.97
N ILE A 16 -3.21 -16.11 4.94
CA ILE A 16 -2.97 -17.45 5.48
C ILE A 16 -2.68 -17.40 6.99
N GLU A 17 -1.75 -16.52 7.40
CA GLU A 17 -1.21 -16.51 8.77
C GLU A 17 -2.08 -15.70 9.73
N ARG A 18 -2.78 -14.67 9.24
CA ARG A 18 -3.54 -13.74 10.10
C ARG A 18 -5.06 -13.97 10.11
N ASN A 19 -5.56 -14.91 9.29
CA ASN A 19 -6.98 -15.24 9.14
C ASN A 19 -7.89 -14.00 9.10
N LEU A 20 -7.45 -12.98 8.37
CA LEU A 20 -8.15 -11.71 8.30
C LEU A 20 -9.48 -11.87 7.60
N SER A 21 -10.48 -11.11 8.05
CA SER A 21 -11.76 -11.05 7.34
C SER A 21 -11.56 -10.66 5.87
N ASN A 22 -12.33 -11.29 4.98
CA ASN A 22 -12.27 -11.04 3.53
C ASN A 22 -12.36 -9.54 3.20
N ASN A 23 -13.21 -8.79 3.91
CA ASN A 23 -13.35 -7.35 3.70
C ASN A 23 -12.05 -6.58 4.00
N THR A 24 -11.31 -7.00 5.02
CA THR A 24 -10.03 -6.38 5.38
C THR A 24 -8.96 -6.76 4.38
N PHE A 25 -8.91 -8.01 3.94
CA PHE A 25 -8.02 -8.48 2.87
C PHE A 25 -8.21 -7.68 1.58
N ILE A 26 -9.45 -7.60 1.07
CA ILE A 26 -9.78 -6.86 -0.15
C ILE A 26 -9.37 -5.39 -0.04
N SER A 27 -9.57 -4.77 1.14
CA SER A 27 -9.14 -3.38 1.36
C SER A 27 -7.61 -3.23 1.26
N TYR A 28 -6.84 -4.14 1.85
CA TYR A 28 -5.38 -4.10 1.78
C TYR A 28 -4.86 -4.39 0.37
N GLU A 29 -5.44 -5.37 -0.32
CA GLU A 29 -5.14 -5.69 -1.71
C GLU A 29 -5.34 -4.46 -2.61
N TYR A 30 -6.50 -3.80 -2.48
CA TYR A 30 -6.79 -2.57 -3.21
C TYR A 30 -5.77 -1.47 -2.92
N ASP A 31 -5.47 -1.20 -1.64
CA ASP A 31 -4.51 -0.15 -1.23
C ASP A 31 -3.12 -0.40 -1.83
N LEU A 32 -2.63 -1.65 -1.82
CA LEU A 32 -1.33 -2.02 -2.36
C LEU A 32 -1.28 -1.92 -3.89
N HIS A 33 -2.36 -2.32 -4.58
CA HIS A 33 -2.46 -2.13 -6.02
C HIS A 33 -2.46 -0.65 -6.40
N CYS A 34 -3.19 0.20 -5.66
CA CYS A 34 -3.14 1.65 -5.85
C CYS A 34 -1.71 2.19 -5.68
N PHE A 35 -0.97 1.69 -4.70
CA PHE A 35 0.43 2.10 -4.51
C PHE A 35 1.33 1.69 -5.68
N VAL A 36 1.22 0.46 -6.18
CA VAL A 36 1.97 0.01 -7.35
C VAL A 36 1.64 0.85 -8.58
N GLN A 37 0.35 1.18 -8.79
CA GLN A 37 -0.08 2.05 -9.88
C GLN A 37 0.47 3.47 -9.73
N PHE A 38 0.46 4.03 -8.53
CA PHE A 38 1.08 5.32 -8.23
C PHE A 38 2.57 5.33 -8.62
N LEU A 39 3.33 4.29 -8.26
CA LEU A 39 4.74 4.21 -8.64
C LEU A 39 4.94 4.20 -10.16
N LYS A 40 4.10 3.44 -10.89
CA LYS A 40 4.14 3.38 -12.37
C LYS A 40 3.80 4.74 -12.98
N ASN A 41 2.73 5.39 -12.52
CA ASN A 41 2.28 6.68 -13.04
C ASN A 41 3.31 7.79 -12.84
N HIS A 42 4.04 7.75 -11.72
CA HIS A 42 5.10 8.73 -11.42
C HIS A 42 6.50 8.28 -11.87
N SER A 43 6.60 7.23 -12.70
CA SER A 43 7.87 6.68 -13.21
C SER A 43 8.92 6.45 -12.11
N ARG A 44 8.47 5.90 -10.98
CA ARG A 44 9.33 5.59 -9.82
C ARG A 44 9.90 4.18 -9.92
N SER A 45 10.97 3.93 -9.16
CA SER A 45 11.54 2.58 -9.06
C SER A 45 10.51 1.59 -8.52
N LEU A 46 10.44 0.43 -9.18
CA LEU A 46 9.64 -0.72 -8.75
C LEU A 46 10.46 -1.69 -7.90
N VAL A 47 11.71 -1.33 -7.56
CA VAL A 47 12.56 -2.12 -6.69
C VAL A 47 12.26 -1.74 -5.24
N LEU A 48 11.93 -2.74 -4.42
CA LEU A 48 11.52 -2.55 -3.03
C LEU A 48 12.55 -1.78 -2.20
N SER A 49 13.85 -1.98 -2.44
CA SER A 49 14.94 -1.32 -1.73
C SER A 49 15.00 0.20 -1.96
N ASP A 50 14.43 0.68 -3.06
CA ASP A 50 14.47 2.09 -3.44
C ASP A 50 13.25 2.85 -2.88
N ILE A 51 12.32 2.13 -2.26
CA ILE A 51 11.10 2.70 -1.70
C ILE A 51 11.42 3.28 -0.33
N SER A 52 11.60 4.61 -0.30
CA SER A 52 11.76 5.35 0.95
C SER A 52 10.41 5.81 1.52
N SER A 53 10.38 6.10 2.83
CA SER A 53 9.20 6.66 3.51
C SER A 53 8.70 7.97 2.88
N SER A 54 9.58 8.69 2.17
CA SER A 54 9.21 9.90 1.43
C SER A 54 8.26 9.60 0.26
N ILE A 55 8.44 8.47 -0.43
CA ILE A 55 7.58 8.01 -1.54
C ILE A 55 6.22 7.60 -0.99
N VAL A 56 6.20 6.89 0.14
CA VAL A 56 4.96 6.51 0.84
C VAL A 56 4.18 7.74 1.30
N ARG A 57 4.85 8.74 1.89
CA ARG A 57 4.20 10.02 2.26
C ARG A 57 3.57 10.70 1.05
N ARG A 58 4.26 10.69 -0.09
CA ARG A 58 3.79 11.32 -1.33
C ARG A 58 2.60 10.58 -1.92
N PHE A 59 2.59 9.25 -1.83
CA PHE A 59 1.41 8.45 -2.14
C PHE A 59 0.22 8.80 -1.24
N ILE A 60 0.41 8.91 0.08
CA ILE A 60 -0.68 9.28 0.99
C ILE A 60 -1.24 10.67 0.63
N GLN A 61 -0.37 11.64 0.32
CA GLN A 61 -0.80 12.96 -0.14
C GLN A 61 -1.59 12.89 -1.45
N ASP A 62 -1.08 12.14 -2.43
CA ASP A 62 -1.74 11.93 -3.72
C ASP A 62 -3.13 11.31 -3.55
N GLN A 63 -3.24 10.28 -2.71
CA GLN A 63 -4.50 9.64 -2.37
C GLN A 63 -5.49 10.61 -1.68
N VAL A 64 -5.03 11.44 -0.73
CA VAL A 64 -5.89 12.43 -0.07
C VAL A 64 -6.39 13.50 -1.04
N ILE A 65 -5.53 13.97 -1.95
CA ILE A 65 -5.83 15.05 -2.90
C ILE A 65 -6.75 14.55 -4.03
N HIS A 66 -6.48 13.36 -4.59
CA HIS A 66 -7.18 12.85 -5.76
C HIS A 66 -8.42 12.01 -5.44
N ASN A 67 -8.50 11.35 -4.29
CA ASN A 67 -9.58 10.40 -3.98
C ASN A 67 -10.58 10.85 -2.90
N ASN A 68 -10.56 12.13 -2.49
CA ASN A 68 -11.51 12.73 -1.53
C ASN A 68 -11.77 11.82 -0.31
N ILE A 69 -10.68 11.32 0.25
CA ILE A 69 -10.72 10.19 1.19
C ILE A 69 -11.26 10.65 2.55
N LYS A 70 -12.35 10.04 3.00
CA LYS A 70 -12.95 10.32 4.32
C LYS A 70 -11.96 9.93 5.46
N PRO A 71 -11.99 10.63 6.61
CA PRO A 71 -10.99 10.50 7.69
C PRO A 71 -10.71 9.07 8.20
N ARG A 72 -11.67 8.16 8.05
CA ARG A 72 -11.59 6.77 8.52
C ARG A 72 -10.51 5.95 7.80
N THR A 73 -10.17 6.30 6.56
CA THR A 73 -9.17 5.58 5.76
C THR A 73 -7.73 6.02 6.08
N LEU A 74 -7.54 7.25 6.59
CA LEU A 74 -6.24 7.78 7.04
C LEU A 74 -5.68 7.01 8.25
N GLN A 75 -6.55 6.56 9.16
CA GLN A 75 -6.13 5.83 10.36
C GLN A 75 -5.53 4.45 10.02
N ARG A 76 -5.96 3.82 8.91
CA ARG A 76 -5.39 2.57 8.39
C ARG A 76 -4.02 2.78 7.74
N GLN A 77 -3.84 3.86 6.98
CA GLN A 77 -2.58 4.19 6.29
C GLN A 77 -1.45 4.54 7.28
N HIS A 78 -1.77 5.14 8.42
CA HIS A 78 -0.80 5.37 9.51
C HIS A 78 -0.24 4.06 10.10
N PHE A 79 -1.00 2.96 10.05
CA PHE A 79 -0.53 1.66 10.53
C PHE A 79 0.50 1.04 9.58
N LEU A 80 0.34 1.23 8.27
CA LEU A 80 1.29 0.78 7.26
C LEU A 80 2.66 1.46 7.39
N SER A 81 2.70 2.75 7.76
CA SER A 81 3.98 3.46 7.98
C SER A 81 4.73 3.04 9.25
N LYS A 82 4.17 2.15 10.06
CA LYS A 82 4.83 1.56 11.23
C LYS A 82 5.34 0.14 10.98
N VAL A 83 4.95 -0.46 9.86
CA VAL A 83 5.27 -1.87 9.53
C VAL A 83 6.33 -1.96 8.44
N ILE A 84 6.47 -0.92 7.61
CA ILE A 84 7.56 -0.72 6.64
C ILE A 84 8.58 0.22 7.28
#